data_AF-L8IK94-F1
#
_entry.id   AF-L8IK94-F1
#
_cell.length_a   1.000
_cell.length_b   1.000
_cell.length_c   1.000
_cell.angle_alpha   90.00
_cell.angle_beta   90.00
_cell.angle_gamma   90.00
#
_symmetry.space_group_name_H-M   'P 1'
#
loop_
_entity.id
_entity.type
_entity.pdbx_description
1 polymer ?
#
loop_
_entity_poly.entity_id
_entity_poly.type
_entity_poly.pdbx_seq_one_letter_code
_entity_poly.pdbx_strand_id
1 'polypeptide(L)'
;FILAMSGRGKQGGKARAKAKSRSSRAGLQFRVGRVHRLLRKGNYTECVGAGAPVYLAAVLEYLTAEILELAGNDKLLGRGPIAQGVVLPNIQAVLLPKKTESHHKAKGK
;
A
#
# COMPACT_ATOMS: atom_id res chain seq x y z
N PHE A 1 -33.65 -48.45 -19.26
CA PHE A 1 -32.65 -47.45 -19.70
C PHE A 1 -32.61 -46.32 -18.67
N ILE A 2 -31.73 -46.42 -17.68
CA ILE A 2 -31.49 -45.36 -16.68
C ILE A 2 -30.15 -44.73 -17.04
N LEU A 3 -30.14 -43.46 -17.46
CA LEU A 3 -28.91 -42.70 -17.68
C LEU A 3 -28.66 -41.83 -16.44
N ALA A 4 -27.70 -42.24 -15.62
CA ALA A 4 -27.20 -41.45 -14.50
C ALA A 4 -26.42 -40.23 -15.03
N MET A 5 -26.95 -39.01 -14.81
CA MET A 5 -26.25 -37.76 -15.09
C MET A 5 -25.26 -37.44 -13.97
N SER A 6 -24.08 -38.07 -14.00
CA SER A 6 -22.91 -37.64 -13.21
C SER A 6 -22.40 -36.30 -13.76
N GLY A 7 -22.99 -35.20 -13.31
CA GLY A 7 -22.65 -33.84 -13.71
C GLY A 7 -22.34 -32.92 -12.52
N ARG A 8 -21.57 -33.38 -11.52
CA ARG A 8 -21.14 -32.48 -10.43
C ARG A 8 -19.88 -31.70 -10.81
N GLY A 9 -20.04 -30.80 -11.77
CA GLY A 9 -19.01 -29.86 -12.24
C GLY A 9 -19.20 -28.44 -11.72
N LYS A 10 -19.27 -28.24 -10.41
CA LYS A 10 -19.09 -26.91 -9.79
C LYS A 10 -18.38 -27.13 -8.48
N GLN A 11 -17.21 -26.51 -8.31
CA GLN A 11 -16.35 -26.57 -7.13
C GLN A 11 -17.09 -26.02 -5.88
N GLY A 12 -18.08 -26.75 -5.38
CA GLY A 12 -18.94 -26.38 -4.28
C GLY A 12 -18.76 -27.27 -3.05
N GLY A 13 -17.77 -28.17 -3.05
CA GLY A 13 -17.58 -29.18 -1.99
C GLY A 13 -16.18 -29.27 -1.39
N LYS A 14 -15.21 -28.42 -1.80
CA LYS A 14 -13.89 -28.36 -1.17
C LYS A 14 -13.86 -27.18 -0.20
N ALA A 15 -13.21 -27.35 0.97
CA ALA A 15 -12.97 -26.26 1.91
C ALA A 15 -12.43 -25.05 1.15
N ARG A 16 -13.17 -23.93 1.20
CA ARG A 16 -12.98 -22.80 0.31
C ARG A 16 -11.64 -22.14 0.65
N ALA A 17 -10.67 -22.22 -0.25
CA ALA A 17 -9.42 -21.50 -0.12
C ALA A 17 -9.70 -20.00 0.08
N LYS A 18 -8.84 -19.32 0.85
CA LYS A 18 -9.01 -17.89 1.18
C LYS A 18 -9.15 -17.08 -0.11
N ALA A 19 -10.31 -16.43 -0.28
CA ALA A 19 -10.59 -15.67 -1.47
C ALA A 19 -9.65 -14.46 -1.55
N LYS A 20 -8.91 -14.34 -2.66
CA LYS A 20 -8.14 -13.12 -2.97
C LYS A 20 -9.11 -11.93 -3.11
N SER A 21 -8.72 -10.79 -2.56
CA SER A 21 -9.52 -9.56 -2.65
C SER A 21 -9.55 -9.02 -4.09
N ARG A 22 -10.58 -8.22 -4.43
CA ARG A 22 -10.66 -7.57 -5.74
C ARG A 22 -9.52 -6.57 -5.96
N SER A 23 -9.12 -5.84 -4.91
CA SER A 23 -7.94 -4.95 -4.92
C SER A 23 -6.67 -5.72 -5.26
N SER A 24 -6.38 -6.80 -4.53
CA SER A 24 -5.19 -7.63 -4.78
C SER A 24 -5.18 -8.30 -6.16
N ARG A 25 -6.35 -8.56 -6.76
CA ARG A 25 -6.44 -9.09 -8.14
C ARG A 25 -6.22 -8.00 -9.19
N ALA A 26 -6.60 -6.76 -8.89
CA ALA A 26 -6.45 -5.62 -9.78
C ALA A 26 -5.10 -4.89 -9.62
N GLY A 27 -4.28 -5.27 -8.63
CA GLY A 27 -3.00 -4.59 -8.36
C GLY A 27 -3.14 -3.21 -7.72
N LEU A 28 -4.32 -2.88 -7.15
CA LEU A 28 -4.61 -1.58 -6.57
C LEU A 28 -4.43 -1.59 -5.05
N GLN A 29 -3.82 -0.54 -4.50
CA GLN A 29 -3.79 -0.29 -3.05
C GLN A 29 -5.16 0.15 -2.53
N PHE A 30 -5.91 0.87 -3.36
CA PHE A 30 -7.25 1.35 -3.00
C PHE A 30 -8.24 0.18 -2.86
N ARG A 31 -9.14 0.30 -1.87
CA ARG A 31 -10.09 -0.77 -1.50
C ARG A 31 -11.28 -0.83 -2.47
N VAL A 32 -11.13 -1.49 -3.61
CA VAL A 32 -12.17 -1.76 -4.63
C VAL A 32 -13.47 -2.28 -4.02
N GLY A 33 -13.37 -3.17 -3.02
CA GLY A 33 -14.53 -3.71 -2.31
C GLY A 33 -15.40 -2.64 -1.64
N ARG A 34 -14.76 -1.61 -1.07
CA ARG A 34 -15.43 -0.49 -0.42
C ARG A 34 -16.03 0.45 -1.46
N VAL A 35 -15.29 0.79 -2.51
CA VAL A 35 -15.77 1.64 -3.62
C VAL A 35 -17.06 1.08 -4.19
N HIS A 36 -17.11 -0.21 -4.47
CA HIS A 36 -18.32 -0.88 -4.95
C HIS A 36 -19.51 -0.76 -3.98
N ARG A 37 -19.27 -0.88 -2.67
CA ARG A 37 -20.33 -0.72 -1.67
C ARG A 37 -20.84 0.72 -1.62
N LEU A 38 -19.93 1.69 -1.71
CA LEU A 38 -20.29 3.11 -1.72
C LEU A 38 -21.10 3.47 -2.98
N LEU A 39 -20.72 2.96 -4.16
CA LEU A 39 -21.48 3.16 -5.39
C LEU A 39 -22.92 2.65 -5.28
N ARG A 40 -23.14 1.49 -4.63
CA ARG A 40 -24.50 0.98 -4.40
C ARG A 40 -25.27 1.72 -3.32
N LYS A 41 -24.59 2.20 -2.28
CA LYS A 41 -25.23 2.99 -1.21
C LYS A 41 -25.59 4.40 -1.68
N GLY A 42 -24.89 4.93 -2.68
CA GLY A 42 -25.10 6.27 -3.21
C GLY A 42 -26.23 6.37 -4.23
N ASN A 43 -26.94 5.28 -4.55
CA ASN A 43 -28.08 5.24 -5.47
C ASN A 43 -27.81 5.91 -6.84
N TYR A 44 -26.56 5.89 -7.33
CA TYR A 44 -26.19 6.53 -8.58
C TYR A 44 -26.80 5.85 -9.81
N THR A 45 -26.94 4.53 -9.75
CA THR A 45 -27.50 3.70 -10.82
C THR A 45 -28.25 2.52 -10.21
N GLU A 46 -29.19 1.94 -10.95
CA GLU A 46 -29.90 0.73 -10.54
C GLU A 46 -28.95 -0.48 -10.42
N CYS A 47 -27.98 -0.59 -11.32
CA CYS A 47 -26.96 -1.62 -11.29
C CYS A 47 -25.55 -1.05 -11.46
N VAL A 48 -24.59 -1.61 -10.71
CA VAL A 48 -23.18 -1.23 -10.79
C VAL A 48 -22.42 -2.36 -11.50
N GLY A 49 -21.88 -2.07 -12.68
CA GLY A 49 -21.07 -3.01 -13.43
C GLY A 49 -19.83 -3.47 -12.67
N ALA A 50 -19.38 -4.70 -12.89
CA ALA A 50 -18.28 -5.30 -12.12
C ALA A 50 -16.93 -4.56 -12.26
N GLY A 51 -16.70 -3.93 -13.42
CA GLY A 51 -15.49 -3.14 -13.71
C GLY A 51 -15.54 -1.71 -13.18
N ALA A 52 -16.72 -1.12 -12.98
CA ALA A 52 -16.89 0.25 -12.51
C ALA A 52 -16.11 0.56 -11.20
N PRO A 53 -16.20 -0.25 -10.13
CA PRO A 53 -15.46 0.02 -8.90
C PRO A 53 -13.94 -0.19 -9.05
N VAL A 54 -13.49 -0.97 -10.04
CA VAL A 54 -12.06 -1.17 -10.32
C VAL A 54 -11.51 0.06 -11.02
N TYR A 55 -12.21 0.53 -12.06
CA TYR A 55 -11.83 1.73 -12.80
C TYR A 55 -11.79 2.95 -11.89
N LEU A 56 -12.84 3.18 -11.11
CA LEU A 56 -12.88 4.31 -10.19
C LEU A 56 -11.78 4.23 -9.12
N ALA A 57 -11.49 3.05 -8.58
CA ALA A 57 -10.40 2.89 -7.62
C ALA A 57 -9.04 3.21 -8.25
N ALA A 58 -8.80 2.81 -9.50
CA ALA A 58 -7.55 3.08 -10.21
C ALA A 58 -7.36 4.59 -10.48
N VAL A 59 -8.41 5.27 -10.93
CA VAL A 59 -8.37 6.73 -11.17
C VAL A 59 -8.11 7.48 -9.87
N LEU A 60 -8.78 7.10 -8.78
CA LEU A 60 -8.57 7.73 -7.48
C LEU A 60 -7.14 7.49 -6.98
N GLU A 61 -6.61 6.27 -7.12
CA GLU A 61 -5.24 5.94 -6.73
C GLU A 61 -4.21 6.75 -7.51
N TYR A 62 -4.39 6.85 -8.83
CA TYR A 62 -3.55 7.68 -9.70
C TYR A 62 -3.56 9.15 -9.27
N LEU A 63 -4.74 9.76 -9.10
CA LEU A 63 -4.85 11.15 -8.69
C LEU A 63 -4.22 11.40 -7.31
N THR A 64 -4.43 10.50 -6.35
CA THR A 64 -3.75 10.64 -5.05
C THR A 64 -2.25 10.48 -5.12
N ALA A 65 -1.73 9.61 -5.99
CA ALA A 65 -0.30 9.47 -6.20
C ALA A 65 0.30 10.75 -6.77
N GLU A 66 -0.34 11.30 -7.81
CA GLU A 66 0.08 12.56 -8.44
C GLU A 66 0.06 13.73 -7.43
N ILE A 67 -1.03 13.89 -6.69
CA ILE A 67 -1.13 14.95 -5.67
C ILE A 67 -0.10 14.76 -4.56
N LEU A 68 0.14 13.52 -4.12
CA LEU A 68 1.13 13.24 -3.09
C LEU A 68 2.57 13.44 -3.58
N GLU A 69 2.84 13.19 -4.85
CA GLU A 69 4.14 13.46 -5.48
C GLU A 69 4.38 14.95 -5.61
N LEU A 70 3.38 15.70 -6.10
CA LEU A 70 3.44 17.17 -6.18
C LEU A 70 3.58 17.81 -4.79
N ALA A 71 2.77 17.40 -3.82
CA ALA A 71 2.88 17.87 -2.44
C ALA A 71 4.15 17.38 -1.72
N GLY A 72 4.72 16.25 -2.17
CA GLY A 72 5.98 15.71 -1.68
C GLY A 72 7.21 16.42 -2.24
N ASN A 73 7.07 17.11 -3.37
CA ASN A 73 8.09 18.00 -3.92
C ASN A 73 8.14 19.35 -3.20
N ASP A 74 7.11 19.71 -2.43
CA ASP A 74 7.19 20.71 -1.34
C ASP A 74 7.90 20.13 -0.10
N LYS A 75 9.13 19.62 -0.30
CA LYS A 75 10.14 19.39 0.74
C LYS A 75 10.67 20.71 1.33
N LEU A 76 9.90 21.79 1.31
CA LEU A 76 10.23 23.03 2.00
C LEU A 76 9.48 23.06 3.35
N LEU A 77 10.16 22.49 4.35
CA LEU A 77 9.93 22.73 5.79
C LEU A 77 8.64 22.19 6.42
N GLY A 78 8.73 20.92 6.88
CA GLY A 78 8.28 20.60 8.24
C GLY A 78 7.13 19.62 8.39
N ARG A 79 7.50 18.36 8.64
CA ARG A 79 6.78 17.39 9.50
C ARG A 79 5.24 17.45 9.52
N GLY A 80 4.60 16.63 8.68
CA GLY A 80 3.38 15.93 9.11
C GLY A 80 3.76 14.70 9.95
N PRO A 81 3.04 14.36 11.04
CA PRO A 81 3.44 13.25 11.91
C PRO A 81 3.26 11.92 11.17
N ILE A 82 4.36 11.33 10.71
CA ILE A 82 4.39 9.93 10.30
C ILE A 82 4.18 9.10 11.56
N ALA A 83 2.92 8.74 11.80
CA ALA A 83 2.56 7.77 12.81
C ALA A 83 3.14 6.40 12.40
N GLN A 84 4.37 6.12 12.83
CA GLN A 84 4.90 4.83 13.31
C GLN A 84 6.44 4.88 13.41
N GLY A 85 6.92 5.26 14.60
CA GLY A 85 7.99 4.56 15.31
C GLY A 85 9.45 4.60 14.85
N VAL A 86 9.81 5.13 13.67
CA VAL A 86 11.23 5.25 13.27
C VAL A 86 11.75 6.66 13.50
N VAL A 87 12.28 6.90 14.70
CA VAL A 87 13.10 8.08 14.98
C VAL A 87 14.44 7.90 14.27
N LEU A 88 14.79 8.82 13.38
CA LEU A 88 16.12 8.88 12.78
C LEU A 88 17.16 9.08 13.90
N PRO A 89 18.14 8.17 14.07
CA PRO A 89 19.21 8.39 15.03
C PRO A 89 20.01 9.63 14.61
N ASN A 90 19.93 10.69 15.41
CA ASN A 90 20.68 11.93 15.23
C ASN A 90 21.62 12.10 16.43
N ILE A 91 22.90 11.76 16.26
CA ILE A 91 23.92 12.00 17.28
C ILE A 91 24.56 13.36 16.97
N GLN A 92 24.34 14.34 17.85
CA GLN A 92 24.97 15.66 17.69
C GLN A 92 26.48 15.54 17.83
N ALA A 93 27.22 16.25 16.96
CA ALA A 93 28.69 16.21 16.96
C ALA A 93 29.33 16.69 18.28
N VAL A 94 28.59 17.46 19.10
CA VAL A 94 29.02 17.87 20.45
C VAL A 94 29.08 16.70 21.44
N LEU A 95 28.27 15.66 21.21
CA LEU A 95 28.22 14.42 22.00
C LEU A 95 29.17 13.35 21.45
N LEU A 96 29.78 13.58 20.28
CA LEU A 96 30.83 12.70 19.79
C LEU A 96 32.11 12.95 20.62
N PRO A 97 32.78 11.91 21.10
CA PRO A 97 34.06 12.08 21.78
C PRO A 97 35.04 12.75 20.82
N LYS A 98 35.67 13.85 21.24
CA LYS A 98 36.74 14.47 20.46
C LYS A 98 37.83 13.42 20.26
N LYS A 99 38.20 13.15 19.01
CA LYS A 99 39.40 12.35 18.73
C LYS A 99 40.58 13.07 19.39
N THR A 100 41.14 12.48 20.43
CA THR A 100 42.45 12.84 20.94
C THR A 100 43.48 12.40 19.90
N GLU A 101 44.27 13.33 19.37
CA GLU A 101 45.42 12.99 18.55
C GLU A 101 46.45 12.26 19.42
N SER A 102 46.58 10.94 19.25
CA SER A 102 47.76 10.22 19.72
C SER A 102 48.89 10.50 18.73
N HIS A 103 49.72 11.51 18.99
CA HIS A 103 50.98 11.70 18.29
C HIS A 103 51.91 10.49 18.56
N HIS A 104 51.91 9.50 17.68
CA HIS A 104 53.04 8.58 17.57
C HIS A 104 54.13 9.24 16.74
N LYS A 105 54.99 10.00 17.42
CA LYS A 105 56.30 10.39 16.89
C LYS A 105 57.30 9.30 17.27
N ALA A 106 57.46 8.30 16.40
CA ALA A 106 58.66 7.47 16.42
C ALA A 106 59.58 7.94 15.28
N LYS A 107 60.67 8.61 15.69
CA LYS A 107 61.73 9.14 14.84
C LYS A 107 62.45 8.00 14.10
N GLY A 108 62.85 8.25 12.86
CA GLY A 108 63.87 7.46 12.20
C GLY A 108 65.24 7.63 12.86
N LYS A 109 65.99 6.52 12.92
CA LYS A 109 67.36 6.36 12.43
C LYS A 109 67.48 4.96 11.87
#